data_AF-A0A924TLH3-F1
#
_entry.id   AF-A0A924TLH3-F1
#
_cell.length_a   1.000
_cell.length_b   1.000
_cell.length_c   1.000
_cell.angle_alpha   90.00
_cell.angle_beta   90.00
_cell.angle_gamma   90.00
#
_symmetry.space_group_name_H-M   'P 1'
#
loop_
_entity.id
_entity.type
_entity.pdbx_description
1 polymer ?
#
loop_
_entity_poly.entity_id
_entity_poly.type
_entity_poly.pdbx_seq_one_letter_code
_entity_poly.pdbx_strand_id
1 'polypeptide(L)'
;MTDLPKAKRSLFQLIADVPTLVRELVTNEIAQLKSEMIGKLKALGIGGAFIAVAAVILLYMLGVLLTAAIMGLSSVMPDWLAALVVAFVLLIAAAAMAFIGYRKLKGGIPPIPTQTIDSLKSDVNTIKGMGK
;
A
#
# COMPACT_ATOMS: atom_id res chain seq x y z
N MET A 1 8.26 -65.83 -3.10
CA MET A 1 9.32 -64.90 -3.54
C MET A 1 8.68 -63.52 -3.63
N THR A 2 8.91 -62.49 -2.83
CA THR A 2 9.79 -62.18 -1.70
C THR A 2 9.14 -60.96 -1.03
N ASP A 3 8.53 -61.12 0.13
CA ASP A 3 8.14 -59.96 0.96
C ASP A 3 9.39 -59.46 1.68
N LEU A 4 9.99 -58.41 1.13
CA LEU A 4 11.15 -57.77 1.75
C LEU A 4 10.68 -56.91 2.93
N PRO A 5 11.30 -57.06 4.11
CA PRO A 5 10.92 -56.31 5.29
C PRO A 5 11.16 -54.82 5.01
N LYS A 6 10.12 -53.98 5.15
CA LYS A 6 10.27 -52.53 5.29
C LYS A 6 11.16 -52.29 6.51
N ALA A 7 12.46 -52.15 6.27
CA ALA A 7 13.41 -51.72 7.27
C ALA A 7 12.84 -50.46 7.92
N LYS A 8 12.49 -50.56 9.21
CA LYS A 8 12.06 -49.41 10.00
C LYS A 8 13.18 -48.38 9.86
N ARG A 9 12.86 -47.21 9.29
CA ARG A 9 13.82 -46.11 9.14
C ARG A 9 14.60 -45.98 10.46
N SER A 10 15.92 -46.12 10.37
CA SER A 10 16.80 -46.06 11.54
C SER A 10 16.66 -44.70 12.21
N LEU A 11 16.74 -44.61 13.53
CA LEU A 11 16.76 -43.33 14.26
C LEU A 11 17.88 -42.40 13.74
N PHE A 12 18.99 -42.99 13.29
CA PHE A 12 20.08 -42.26 12.63
C PHE A 12 19.68 -41.68 11.26
N GLN A 13 18.78 -42.35 10.54
CA GLN A 13 18.22 -41.86 9.28
C GLN A 13 17.23 -40.71 9.50
N LEU A 14 16.40 -40.78 10.56
CA LEU A 14 15.52 -39.67 10.92
C LEU A 14 16.31 -38.41 11.30
N ILE A 15 17.40 -38.56 12.06
CA ILE A 15 18.29 -37.43 12.41
C ILE A 15 19.01 -36.88 11.17
N ALA A 16 19.44 -37.76 10.25
CA ALA A 16 20.05 -37.36 8.99
C ALA A 16 19.08 -36.61 8.05
N ASP A 17 17.78 -36.86 8.16
CA ASP A 17 16.74 -36.26 7.32
C ASP A 17 16.19 -34.92 7.87
N VAL A 18 16.37 -34.59 9.16
CA VAL A 18 15.90 -33.32 9.77
C VAL A 18 16.31 -32.08 8.98
N PRO A 19 17.57 -31.93 8.50
CA PRO A 19 17.96 -30.76 7.70
C PRO A 19 17.15 -30.62 6.41
N THR A 20 16.77 -31.74 5.79
CA THR A 20 15.96 -31.79 4.57
C THR A 20 14.52 -31.37 4.87
N LEU A 21 13.92 -31.87 5.95
CA LEU A 21 12.59 -31.48 6.40
C LEU A 21 12.50 -29.99 6.77
N VAL A 22 13.51 -29.45 7.44
CA VAL A 22 13.58 -28.02 7.78
C VAL A 22 13.70 -27.18 6.50
N ARG A 23 14.54 -27.60 5.55
CA ARG A 23 14.66 -26.93 4.25
C ARG A 23 13.33 -26.95 3.48
N GLU A 24 12.65 -28.08 3.43
CA GLU A 24 11.35 -28.20 2.77
C GLU A 24 10.28 -27.32 3.44
N LEU A 25 10.21 -27.32 4.77
CA LEU A 25 9.30 -26.46 5.51
C LEU A 25 9.53 -24.97 5.18
N VAL A 26 10.78 -24.51 5.26
CA VAL A 26 11.13 -23.12 4.94
C VAL A 26 10.77 -22.78 3.48
N THR A 27 11.04 -23.69 2.55
CA THR A 27 10.74 -23.47 1.13
C THR A 27 9.22 -23.39 0.88
N ASN A 28 8.45 -24.22 1.58
CA ASN A 28 7.00 -24.25 1.50
C ASN A 28 6.36 -23.00 2.13
N GLU A 29 6.85 -22.56 3.29
CA GLU A 29 6.40 -21.33 3.95
C GLU A 29 6.63 -20.12 3.04
N ILE A 30 7.82 -20.03 2.42
CA ILE A 30 8.14 -18.98 1.45
C ILE A 30 7.23 -19.05 0.23
N ALA A 31 6.93 -20.25 -0.28
CA ALA A 31 6.03 -20.44 -1.41
C ALA A 31 4.59 -20.01 -1.08
N GLN A 32 4.09 -20.34 0.12
CA GLN A 32 2.79 -19.90 0.61
C GLN A 32 2.73 -18.38 0.77
N LEU A 33 3.69 -17.78 1.48
CA LEU A 33 3.78 -16.33 1.64
C LEU A 33 3.81 -15.63 0.28
N LYS A 34 4.59 -16.15 -0.67
CA LYS A 34 4.64 -15.61 -2.04
C LYS A 34 3.29 -15.68 -2.72
N SER A 35 2.56 -16.79 -2.59
CA SER A 35 1.23 -16.94 -3.20
C SER A 35 0.20 -15.97 -2.61
N GLU A 36 0.20 -15.79 -1.28
CA GLU A 36 -0.69 -14.86 -0.59
C GLU A 36 -0.35 -13.41 -0.93
N MET A 37 0.95 -13.07 -0.96
CA MET A 37 1.42 -11.75 -1.39
C MET A 37 1.02 -11.45 -2.84
N ILE A 38 1.15 -12.40 -3.77
CA ILE A 38 0.70 -12.22 -5.15
C ILE A 38 -0.81 -11.98 -5.20
N GLY A 39 -1.60 -12.70 -4.39
CA GLY A 39 -3.04 -12.47 -4.27
C GLY A 39 -3.36 -11.06 -3.79
N LYS A 40 -2.73 -10.62 -2.69
CA LYS A 40 -2.90 -9.25 -2.14
C LYS A 40 -2.45 -8.18 -3.12
N LEU A 41 -1.33 -8.38 -3.80
CA LEU A 41 -0.81 -7.46 -4.83
C LEU A 41 -1.73 -7.37 -6.04
N LYS A 42 -2.32 -8.48 -6.49
CA LYS A 42 -3.31 -8.47 -7.58
C LYS A 42 -4.57 -7.72 -7.18
N ALA A 43 -5.10 -7.96 -5.98
CA ALA A 43 -6.27 -7.24 -5.47
C ALA A 43 -6.01 -5.74 -5.34
N LEU A 44 -4.86 -5.35 -4.76
CA LEU A 44 -4.42 -3.95 -4.69
C LEU A 44 -4.17 -3.36 -6.08
N GLY A 45 -3.62 -4.13 -7.02
CA GLY A 45 -3.35 -3.69 -8.39
C GLY A 45 -4.63 -3.42 -9.17
N ILE A 46 -5.62 -4.31 -9.07
CA ILE A 46 -6.94 -4.13 -9.70
C ILE A 46 -7.67 -2.95 -9.04
N GLY A 47 -7.71 -2.90 -7.70
CA GLY A 47 -8.31 -1.79 -6.98
C GLY A 47 -7.64 -0.45 -7.30
N GLY A 48 -6.31 -0.42 -7.33
CA GLY A 48 -5.52 0.74 -7.72
C GLY A 48 -5.77 1.18 -9.17
N ALA A 49 -5.95 0.23 -10.09
CA ALA A 49 -6.29 0.54 -11.48
C ALA A 49 -7.66 1.20 -11.59
N PHE A 50 -8.69 0.69 -10.90
CA PHE A 50 -10.01 1.33 -10.88
C PHE A 50 -9.96 2.74 -10.28
N ILE A 51 -9.22 2.94 -9.18
CA ILE A 51 -9.04 4.26 -8.57
C ILE A 51 -8.33 5.21 -9.55
N ALA A 52 -7.29 4.75 -10.26
CA ALA A 52 -6.58 5.54 -11.25
C ALA A 52 -7.50 5.96 -12.41
N VAL A 53 -8.27 5.02 -12.96
CA VAL A 53 -9.26 5.32 -14.02
C VAL A 53 -10.32 6.29 -13.53
N ALA A 54 -10.87 6.08 -12.34
CA ALA A 54 -11.84 6.99 -11.74
C ALA A 54 -11.26 8.40 -11.54
N ALA A 55 -10.00 8.51 -11.10
CA ALA A 55 -9.32 9.79 -10.96
C ALA A 55 -9.19 10.54 -12.30
N VAL A 56 -8.84 9.83 -13.39
CA VAL A 56 -8.78 10.41 -14.74
C VAL A 56 -10.17 10.88 -15.19
N ILE A 57 -11.21 10.06 -14.99
CA ILE A 57 -12.59 10.43 -15.35
C ILE A 57 -13.03 11.67 -14.58
N LEU A 58 -12.79 11.73 -13.26
CA LEU A 58 -13.12 12.88 -12.43
C LEU A 58 -12.36 14.14 -12.85
N LEU A 59 -11.11 14.01 -13.32
CA LEU A 59 -10.35 15.13 -13.85
C LEU A 59 -10.99 15.72 -15.10
N TYR A 60 -11.42 14.88 -16.06
CA TYR A 60 -12.14 15.35 -17.24
C TYR A 60 -13.52 15.91 -16.90
N MET A 61 -14.24 15.26 -15.98
CA MET A 61 -15.54 15.74 -15.49
C MET A 61 -15.43 17.12 -14.86
N LEU A 62 -14.37 17.38 -14.09
CA LEU A 62 -14.09 18.70 -13.54
C LEU A 62 -13.96 19.73 -14.67
N GLY A 63 -13.20 19.42 -15.73
CA GLY A 63 -13.10 20.29 -16.91
C GLY A 63 -14.46 20.62 -17.53
N VAL A 64 -15.32 19.61 -17.73
CA VAL A 64 -16.69 19.80 -18.26
C VAL A 64 -17.53 20.69 -17.34
N LEU A 65 -17.48 20.47 -16.02
CA LEU A 65 -18.20 21.29 -15.04
C LEU A 65 -17.72 22.74 -15.03
N LEU A 66 -16.42 22.97 -15.17
CA LEU A 66 -15.85 24.32 -15.26
C LEU A 66 -16.31 25.02 -16.54
N THR A 67 -16.27 24.34 -17.69
CA THR A 67 -16.81 24.89 -18.95
C THR A 67 -18.30 25.21 -18.82
N ALA A 68 -19.10 24.31 -18.24
CA ALA A 68 -20.52 24.55 -18.01
C ALA A 68 -20.77 25.75 -17.07
N ALA A 69 -19.98 25.89 -15.99
CA ALA A 69 -20.07 27.02 -15.09
C ALA A 69 -19.72 28.35 -15.80
N ILE A 70 -18.66 28.36 -16.61
CA ILE A 70 -18.27 29.53 -17.41
C ILE A 70 -19.38 29.88 -18.39
N MET A 71 -19.90 28.92 -19.16
CA MET A 71 -20.99 29.17 -20.13
C MET A 71 -22.27 29.67 -19.45
N GLY A 72 -22.64 29.07 -18.31
CA GLY A 72 -23.79 29.51 -17.52
C GLY A 72 -23.63 30.95 -17.02
N LEU A 73 -22.45 31.29 -16.49
CA LEU A 73 -22.17 32.64 -16.00
C LEU A 73 -22.01 33.65 -17.15
N SER A 74 -21.54 33.21 -18.32
CA SER A 74 -21.43 34.02 -19.53
C SER A 74 -22.80 34.48 -20.06
N SER A 75 -23.89 33.86 -19.60
CA SER A 75 -25.25 34.32 -19.95
C SER A 75 -25.62 35.67 -19.31
N VAL A 76 -24.87 36.12 -18.29
CA VAL A 76 -25.14 37.37 -17.55
C VAL A 76 -23.96 38.34 -17.54
N MET A 77 -22.78 37.95 -18.03
CA MET A 77 -21.58 38.79 -18.10
C MET A 77 -20.66 38.35 -19.26
N PRO A 78 -19.67 39.14 -19.69
CA PRO A 78 -18.74 38.74 -20.74
C PRO A 78 -17.93 37.48 -20.40
N ASP A 79 -17.66 36.65 -21.41
CA ASP A 79 -17.00 35.34 -21.27
C ASP A 79 -15.68 35.39 -20.50
N TRP A 80 -14.87 36.43 -20.76
CA TRP A 80 -13.58 36.62 -20.09
C TRP A 80 -13.74 36.89 -18.59
N LEU A 81 -14.79 37.61 -18.19
CA LEU A 81 -15.07 37.92 -16.80
C LEU A 81 -15.64 36.69 -16.09
N ALA A 82 -16.53 35.95 -16.75
CA ALA A 82 -17.05 34.68 -16.24
C ALA A 82 -15.91 33.67 -15.95
N ALA A 83 -14.96 33.53 -16.89
CA ALA A 83 -13.79 32.69 -16.70
C ALA A 83 -12.92 33.12 -15.49
N LEU A 84 -12.70 34.43 -15.31
CA LEU A 84 -11.96 34.95 -14.17
C LEU A 84 -12.65 34.69 -12.83
N VAL A 85 -13.97 34.86 -12.77
CA VAL A 85 -14.75 34.59 -11.54
C VAL A 85 -14.66 33.11 -11.16
N VAL A 86 -14.86 32.20 -12.12
CA VAL A 86 -14.74 30.75 -11.88
C VAL A 86 -13.31 30.39 -11.45
N ALA A 87 -12.28 30.96 -12.10
CA ALA A 87 -10.89 30.75 -11.73
C ALA A 87 -10.58 31.24 -10.30
N PHE A 88 -11.14 32.38 -9.90
CA PHE A 88 -10.97 32.93 -8.55
C PHE A 88 -11.60 32.02 -7.48
N VAL A 89 -12.81 31.51 -7.73
CA VAL A 89 -13.48 30.54 -6.83
C VAL A 89 -12.64 29.27 -6.68
N LEU A 90 -12.10 28.73 -7.79
CA LEU A 90 -11.21 27.58 -7.75
C LEU A 90 -9.93 27.85 -6.97
N LEU A 91 -9.34 29.04 -7.11
CA LEU A 91 -8.12 29.41 -6.40
C LEU A 91 -8.35 29.42 -4.88
N ILE A 92 -9.50 29.93 -4.42
CA ILE A 92 -9.88 29.89 -3.00
C ILE A 92 -10.04 28.45 -2.53
N ALA A 93 -10.74 27.61 -3.29
CA ALA A 93 -10.93 26.20 -2.95
C ALA A 93 -9.59 25.45 -2.88
N ALA A 94 -8.70 25.69 -3.84
CA ALA A 94 -7.36 25.10 -3.88
C ALA A 94 -6.51 25.56 -2.69
N ALA A 95 -6.53 26.85 -2.36
CA ALA A 95 -5.82 27.38 -1.20
C ALA A 95 -6.34 26.76 0.12
N ALA A 96 -7.65 26.61 0.27
CA ALA A 96 -8.25 25.97 1.45
C ALA A 96 -7.83 24.49 1.56
N MET A 97 -7.91 23.72 0.47
CA MET A 97 -7.49 22.32 0.44
C MET A 97 -5.98 22.17 0.71
N ALA A 98 -5.15 23.01 0.10
CA ALA A 98 -3.71 23.03 0.34
C ALA A 98 -3.40 23.36 1.81
N PHE A 99 -4.11 24.31 2.41
CA PHE A 99 -3.95 24.67 3.81
C PHE A 99 -4.37 23.53 4.76
N ILE A 100 -5.49 22.86 4.50
CA ILE A 100 -5.93 21.69 5.26
C ILE A 100 -4.92 20.55 5.13
N GLY A 101 -4.45 20.27 3.90
CA GLY A 101 -3.42 19.28 3.63
C GLY A 101 -2.12 19.59 4.36
N TYR A 102 -1.65 20.84 4.28
CA TYR A 102 -0.48 21.32 5.00
C TYR A 102 -0.63 21.13 6.52
N ARG A 103 -1.78 21.47 7.10
CA ARG A 103 -2.05 21.27 8.53
C ARG A 103 -2.07 19.79 8.92
N LYS A 104 -2.63 18.91 8.08
CA LYS A 104 -2.62 17.46 8.33
C LYS A 104 -1.21 16.87 8.26
N LEU A 105 -0.41 17.30 7.28
CA LEU A 105 0.99 16.87 7.15
C LEU A 105 1.85 17.40 8.31
N LYS A 106 1.65 18.66 8.71
CA LYS A 106 2.37 19.28 9.83
C LYS A 106 1.91 18.78 11.19
N GLY A 107 0.66 18.34 11.31
CA GLY A 107 0.09 17.72 12.51
C GLY A 107 0.56 16.28 12.78
N GLY A 108 1.46 15.76 11.94
CA GLY A 108 2.00 14.43 12.06
C GLY A 108 1.17 13.41 11.31
N ILE A 109 1.64 13.00 10.13
CA ILE A 109 1.58 11.58 9.80
C ILE A 109 2.30 10.90 10.96
N PRO A 110 1.67 10.00 11.76
CA PRO A 110 2.39 9.33 12.82
C PRO A 110 3.67 8.77 12.20
N PRO A 111 4.85 9.21 12.67
CA PRO A 111 6.10 8.68 12.16
C PRO A 111 5.99 7.17 12.25
N ILE A 112 6.38 6.49 11.16
CA ILE A 112 6.56 5.03 11.05
C ILE A 112 6.66 4.45 12.45
N PRO A 113 5.70 3.61 12.90
CA PRO A 113 5.44 3.36 14.31
C PRO A 113 6.76 3.22 15.07
N THR A 114 7.13 4.26 15.80
CA THR A 114 8.44 4.33 16.47
C THR A 114 8.58 3.18 17.45
N GLN A 115 7.45 2.72 18.01
CA GLN A 115 7.33 1.51 18.81
C GLN A 115 7.84 0.25 18.09
N THR A 116 7.63 0.14 16.78
CA THR A 116 8.14 -0.97 15.95
C THR A 116 9.65 -0.85 15.72
N ILE A 117 10.19 0.36 15.61
CA ILE A 117 11.64 0.57 15.48
C ILE A 117 12.35 0.36 16.82
N ASP A 118 11.74 0.78 17.92
CA ASP A 118 12.32 0.68 19.26
C ASP A 118 12.27 -0.76 19.80
N SER A 119 11.21 -1.52 19.49
CA SER A 119 11.16 -2.97 19.76
C SER A 119 12.23 -3.73 18.95
N LEU A 120 12.40 -3.42 17.66
CA LEU A 120 13.46 -4.00 16.85
C LEU A 120 14.87 -3.65 17.36
N LYS A 121 15.11 -2.44 17.85
CA LYS A 121 16.39 -2.05 18.46
C LYS A 121 16.63 -2.78 19.79
N SER A 122 15.60 -2.94 20.61
CA SER A 122 15.68 -3.71 21.86
C SER A 122 16.01 -5.17 21.57
N ASP A 123 15.36 -5.78 20.60
CA ASP A 123 15.59 -7.19 20.22
C ASP A 123 17.01 -7.41 19.69
N VAL A 124 17.54 -6.48 18.89
CA VAL A 124 18.93 -6.53 18.40
C VAL A 124 19.94 -6.34 19.53
N ASN A 125 19.65 -5.50 20.52
CA ASN A 125 20.52 -5.30 21.68
C ASN A 125 20.54 -6.51 22.62
N THR A 126 19.41 -7.21 22.76
CA THR A 126 19.32 -8.47 23.52
C THR A 126 20.14 -9.57 22.85
N ILE A 127 20.08 -9.68 21.51
CA ILE A 127 20.87 -10.65 20.75
C ILE A 127 22.37 -10.31 20.77
N LYS A 128 22.74 -9.03 20.85
CA LYS A 128 24.13 -8.58 21.00
C LYS A 128 24.66 -8.66 22.43
N GLY A 129 23.88 -9.15 23.40
CA GLY A 129 24.33 -9.34 24.78
C GLY A 129 24.53 -8.03 25.57
N MET A 130 23.87 -6.94 25.16
CA MET A 130 23.91 -5.64 25.85
C MET A 130 22.61 -5.34 26.63
N GLY A 131 21.72 -6.33 26.79
CA GLY A 131 20.57 -6.26 27.68
C GLY A 131 21.00 -6.45 29.13
N LYS A 132 20.56 -5.57 30.02
CA LYS A 132 20.72 -5.71 31.47
C LYS A 132 20.14 -7.02 32.00
#